data_AF-X6JZ88-F1
#
_entry.id   AF-X6JZ88-F1
#
_cell.length_a   1.000
_cell.length_b   1.000
_cell.length_c   1.000
_cell.angle_alpha   90.00
_cell.angle_beta   90.00
_cell.angle_gamma   90.00
#
_symmetry.space_group_name_H-M   'P 1'
#
loop_
_entity.id
_entity.type
_entity.pdbx_description
1 polymer ?
#
loop_
_entity_poly.entity_id
_entity_poly.type
_entity_poly.pdbx_seq_one_letter_code
_entity_poly.pdbx_strand_id
1 'polypeptide(L)' 'MGVGHALVEQLRQHALSIGASAIKWTVLKSNSPAKAFYRSLDGQPDDIWEPWQLKIDP' A
#
# COMPACT_ATOMS: atom_id res chain seq x y z
N MET A 1 -18.75 -2.77 6.34
CA MET A 1 -17.34 -2.49 5.99
C MET A 1 -16.44 -3.14 7.03
N GLY A 2 -15.42 -3.89 6.62
CA GLY A 2 -14.48 -4.53 7.56
C GLY A 2 -13.47 -3.53 8.13
N VAL A 3 -12.83 -3.87 9.26
CA VAL A 3 -11.86 -3.00 9.98
C VAL A 3 -10.74 -2.49 9.05
N GLY A 4 -10.23 -3.33 8.15
CA GLY A 4 -9.20 -2.93 7.19
C GLY A 4 -9.64 -1.81 6.23
N HIS A 5 -10.90 -1.83 5.77
CA HIS A 5 -11.42 -0.76 4.90
C HIS A 5 -11.52 0.56 5.68
N ALA A 6 -12.03 0.51 6.91
CA ALA A 6 -12.16 1.69 7.76
C ALA A 6 -10.80 2.33 8.07
N LEU A 7 -9.78 1.51 8.33
CA LEU A 7 -8.43 2.01 8.59
C LEU A 7 -7.84 2.72 7.38
N VAL A 8 -7.92 2.14 6.18
CA VAL A 8 -7.37 2.75 4.97
C VAL A 8 -8.12 4.03 4.60
N GLU A 9 -9.43 4.08 4.81
CA GLU A 9 -10.22 5.29 4.56
C GLU A 9 -9.81 6.44 5.50
N GLN A 10 -9.63 6.15 6.80
CA GLN A 10 -9.11 7.15 7.74
C GLN A 10 -7.70 7.62 7.36
N LEU A 11 -6.84 6.70 6.92
CA LEU A 11 -5.50 7.06 6.44
C LEU A 11 -5.55 7.96 5.20
N ARG A 12 -6.46 7.69 4.25
CA ARG A 12 -6.69 8.52 3.07
C ARG A 12 -7.12 9.94 3.46
N GLN A 13 -8.09 10.06 4.38
CA GLN A 13 -8.55 11.36 4.88
C GLN A 13 -7.43 12.14 5.55
N HIS A 14 -6.62 11.48 6.36
CA HIS A 14 -5.47 12.12 7.00
C HIS A 14 -4.42 12.58 5.97
N ALA A 15 -4.07 11.73 5.00
CA ALA A 15 -3.11 12.06 3.95
C ALA A 15 -3.54 13.31 3.15
N LEU A 16 -4.83 13.41 2.81
CA LEU A 16 -5.39 14.60 2.17
C LEU A 16 -5.27 15.85 3.05
N SER A 17 -5.55 15.72 4.35
CA SER A 17 -5.50 16.86 5.29
C SER A 17 -4.11 17.49 5.44
N ILE A 18 -3.05 16.70 5.23
CA ILE A 18 -1.65 17.16 5.33
C ILE A 18 -1.04 17.48 3.96
N GLY A 19 -1.81 17.40 2.87
CA GLY A 19 -1.32 17.67 1.51
C GLY A 19 -0.36 16.61 0.97
N ALA A 20 -0.45 15.36 1.44
CA ALA A 20 0.38 14.28 0.92
C ALA A 20 -0.04 13.91 -0.51
N SER A 21 0.94 13.60 -1.36
CA SER A 21 0.71 13.24 -2.77
C SER A 21 0.39 11.77 -2.99
N ALA A 22 0.78 10.89 -2.06
CA ALA A 22 0.51 9.45 -2.14
C ALA A 22 0.64 8.77 -0.76
N ILE A 23 -0.03 7.63 -0.61
CA ILE A 23 0.22 6.66 0.46
C ILE A 23 0.91 5.47 -0.23
N LYS A 24 2.13 5.11 0.19
CA LYS A 24 2.89 3.98 -0.37
C LYS A 24 3.17 2.94 0.69
N TRP A 25 3.07 1.67 0.31
CA TRP A 25 3.39 0.53 1.17
C TRP A 25 3.91 -0.63 0.33
N THR A 26 4.60 -1.57 0.97
CA THR A 26 5.02 -2.82 0.34
C THR A 26 4.00 -3.92 0.62
N VAL A 27 3.88 -4.86 -0.33
CA VAL A 27 3.11 -6.08 -0.17
C VAL A 27 3.93 -7.24 -0.72
N LEU A 28 3.91 -8.39 -0.03
CA LEU A 28 4.61 -9.58 -0.49
C LEU A 28 4.19 -9.93 -1.93
N LYS A 29 5.16 -10.26 -2.78
CA LYS A 29 4.92 -10.62 -4.18
C LYS A 29 3.92 -11.78 -4.32
N SER A 30 3.92 -12.71 -3.39
CA SER A 30 3.04 -13.89 -3.37
C SER A 30 1.68 -13.67 -2.70
N ASN A 31 1.44 -12.54 -2.02
CA ASN A 31 0.21 -12.35 -1.25
C ASN A 31 -0.95 -11.84 -2.12
N SER A 32 -1.52 -12.74 -2.93
CA SER A 32 -2.66 -12.46 -3.80
C SER A 32 -3.91 -11.93 -3.06
N PRO A 33 -4.30 -12.46 -1.88
CA PRO A 33 -5.43 -11.92 -1.13
C PRO A 33 -5.26 -10.45 -0.72
N ALA A 34 -4.08 -10.07 -0.19
CA ALA A 34 -3.82 -8.68 0.17
C ALA A 34 -3.81 -7.77 -1.07
N LYS A 35 -3.23 -8.22 -2.18
CA LYS A 35 -3.26 -7.48 -3.45
C LYS A 35 -4.68 -7.27 -3.97
N ALA A 36 -5.56 -8.26 -3.84
CA ALA A 36 -6.97 -8.11 -4.20
C ALA A 36 -7.69 -7.09 -3.31
N PHE A 37 -7.43 -7.12 -2.00
CA PHE A 37 -7.94 -6.13 -1.04
C PHE A 37 -7.46 -4.71 -1.35
N TYR A 38 -6.18 -4.51 -1.67
CA TYR A 38 -5.69 -3.18 -2.03
C TYR A 38 -6.29 -2.67 -3.36
N ARG A 39 -6.48 -3.56 -4.35
CA ARG A 39 -7.17 -3.20 -5.59
C ARG A 39 -8.62 -2.79 -5.36
N SER A 40 -9.33 -3.41 -4.41
CA SER A 40 -10.69 -2.97 -4.06
C SER A 40 -10.75 -1.61 -3.35
N LEU A 41 -9.58 -1.05 -2.99
CA LEU A 41 -9.42 0.28 -2.40
C LEU A 41 -8.78 1.29 -3.37
N ASP A 42 -8.79 0.97 -4.67
CA ASP A 42 -8.09 1.71 -5.74
C ASP A 42 -6.56 1.78 -5.58
N GLY A 43 -5.99 0.96 -4.70
CA GLY A 43 -4.55 0.77 -4.58
C GLY A 43 -4.00 0.05 -5.81
N GLN A 44 -2.93 0.60 -6.38
CA GLN A 44 -2.28 0.08 -7.58
C GLN A 44 -0.79 -0.21 -7.30
N PRO A 45 -0.19 -1.20 -7.98
CA PRO A 45 1.26 -1.34 -7.97
C PRO A 45 1.93 -0.05 -8.46
N ASP A 46 3.06 0.31 -7.84
CA ASP A 46 3.95 1.33 -8.39
C ASP A 46 4.65 0.74 -9.61
N ASP A 47 4.42 1.32 -10.78
CA ASP A 47 4.96 0.90 -12.07
C ASP A 47 6.23 1.67 -12.46
N ILE A 48 6.60 2.68 -11.69
CA ILE A 48 7.79 3.51 -11.90
C ILE A 48 8.99 2.93 -11.15
N TRP A 49 8.77 2.41 -9.94
CA TRP A 49 9.84 1.99 -9.05
C TRP A 49 9.87 0.49 -8.82
N GLU A 50 11.00 -0.14 -9.12
CA GLU A 50 11.29 -1.51 -8.70
C GLU A 50 11.97 -1.51 -7.32
N PRO A 51 11.54 -2.35 -6.37
CA PRO A 51 12.22 -2.46 -5.08
C PRO A 51 13.55 -3.20 -5.24
N TRP A 52 14.65 -2.56 -4.85
CA TRP A 52 15.98 -3.17 -4.78
C TRP A 52 16.35 -3.51 -3.33
N GLN A 53 17.07 -4.62 -3.14
CA GLN A 53 17.57 -5.03 -1.83
C GLN A 53 19.01 -5.57 -1.95
N LEU A 54 19.86 -5.24 -0.98
CA LEU A 54 21.15 -5.87 -0.77
C LEU A 54 21.07 -6.67 0.54
N LYS A 55 21.21 -7.98 0.45
CA LYS A 55 21.26 -8.85 1.62
C LYS A 55 22.70 -8.85 2.15
N ILE A 56 22.87 -8.57 3.44
CA ILE A 56 24.14 -8.77 4.14
C ILE A 56 24.02 -10.12 4.85
N ASP A 57 24.78 -11.10 4.37
CA ASP A 57 24.96 -12.37 5.07
C ASP A 57 26.23 -12.23 5.94
N PRO A 58 26.16 -12.47 7.26
CA PRO A 58 27.34 -12.48 8.12
C PRO A 58 28.26 -13.68 7.82
#